data_AF-A0A2V8F7M4-F1
#
_entry.id   AF-A0A2V8F7M4-F1
#
_cell.length_a   1.000
_cell.length_b   1.000
_cell.length_c   1.000
_cell.angle_alpha   90.00
_cell.angle_beta   90.00
_cell.angle_gamma   90.00
#
_symmetry.space_group_name_H-M   'P 1'
#
loop_
_entity.id
_entity.type
_entity.pdbx_description
1 polymer ?
#
loop_
_entity_poly.entity_id
_entity_poly.type
_entity_poly.pdbx_seq_one_letter_code
_entity_poly.pdbx_strand_id
1 'polypeptide(L)'
;RDPRGGWPPLYRHIGVYAYRRSALLVLASLEPTPLERAESLEQLRALEHGIRVKAVETAYDSIGVDTPADLEEVRRLLAATSAN
;
A
#
# COMPACT_ATOMS: atom_id res chain seq x y z
N ARG A 1 -15.82 -19.22 6.04
CA ARG A 1 -14.86 -19.93 6.92
C ARG A 1 -14.33 -21.10 6.11
N ASP A 2 -13.02 -21.23 5.89
CA ASP A 2 -12.45 -22.36 5.12
C ASP A 2 -12.74 -23.69 5.88
N PRO A 3 -13.38 -24.69 5.26
CA PRO A 3 -13.66 -25.98 5.87
C PRO A 3 -12.41 -26.84 6.18
N ARG A 4 -11.19 -26.41 5.82
CA ARG A 4 -9.93 -27.17 5.97
C ARG A 4 -9.03 -26.72 7.13
N GLY A 5 -9.51 -25.86 8.03
CA GLY A 5 -8.87 -25.66 9.34
C GLY A 5 -7.70 -24.68 9.41
N GLY A 6 -7.62 -23.68 8.53
CA GLY A 6 -6.63 -22.60 8.64
C GLY A 6 -7.09 -21.30 7.98
N TRP A 7 -6.57 -20.16 8.46
CA TRP A 7 -6.66 -18.91 7.72
C TRP A 7 -5.62 -18.94 6.59
N PRO A 8 -5.95 -18.45 5.39
CA PRO A 8 -4.94 -18.24 4.35
C PRO A 8 -3.87 -17.25 4.84
N PRO A 9 -2.66 -17.25 4.24
CA PRO A 9 -1.66 -16.24 4.53
C PRO A 9 -2.25 -14.83 4.43
N LEU A 10 -2.02 -14.02 5.47
CA LEU A 10 -2.45 -12.63 5.50
C LEU A 10 -1.32 -11.75 5.00
N TYR A 11 -1.64 -10.88 4.03
CA TYR A 11 -0.69 -9.93 3.46
C TYR A 11 -1.07 -8.52 3.87
N ARG A 12 -0.07 -7.71 4.19
CA ARG A 12 -0.22 -6.27 4.41
C ARG A 12 0.02 -5.55 3.08
N HIS A 13 -0.91 -4.68 2.69
CA HIS A 13 -0.70 -3.82 1.53
C HIS A 13 0.32 -2.72 1.85
N ILE A 14 1.31 -2.54 0.99
CA ILE A 14 2.29 -1.45 1.08
C ILE A 14 1.85 -0.36 0.09
N GLY A 15 1.80 0.89 0.56
CA GLY A 15 1.29 2.05 -0.20
C GLY A 15 2.20 2.55 -1.34
N VAL A 16 2.89 1.64 -2.06
CA VAL A 16 3.73 1.96 -3.21
C VAL A 16 3.01 1.53 -4.48
N TYR A 17 2.84 2.46 -5.41
CA TYR A 17 2.10 2.23 -6.64
C TYR A 17 2.90 2.63 -7.86
N ALA A 18 2.70 1.89 -8.96
CA ALA A 18 3.23 2.22 -10.27
C ALA A 18 2.07 2.30 -11.28
N TYR A 19 1.93 3.44 -11.93
CA TYR A 19 0.84 3.69 -12.88
C TYR A 19 1.38 3.97 -14.27
N ARG A 20 0.63 3.50 -15.29
CA ARG A 20 0.71 4.13 -16.61
C ARG A 20 0.07 5.51 -16.51
N ARG A 21 0.67 6.51 -17.15
CA ARG A 21 0.15 7.90 -17.16
C ARG A 21 -1.34 7.97 -17.48
N SER A 22 -1.79 7.28 -18.52
CA SER A 22 -3.20 7.29 -18.93
C SER A 22 -4.13 6.73 -17.84
N ALA A 23 -3.74 5.63 -17.19
CA ALA A 23 -4.53 5.03 -16.12
C ALA A 23 -4.62 5.96 -14.89
N LEU A 24 -3.52 6.62 -14.52
CA LEU A 24 -3.51 7.58 -13.41
C LEU A 24 -4.45 8.75 -13.68
N LEU A 25 -4.41 9.33 -14.88
CA LEU A 25 -5.27 10.47 -15.24
C LEU A 25 -6.76 10.08 -15.25
N VAL A 26 -7.09 8.88 -15.73
CA VAL A 26 -8.45 8.35 -15.65
C VAL A 26 -8.86 8.21 -14.19
N LEU A 27 -8.06 7.51 -13.36
CA LEU A 27 -8.37 7.29 -11.95
C LEU A 27 -8.58 8.59 -11.16
N ALA A 28 -7.78 9.63 -11.45
CA ALA A 28 -7.88 10.93 -10.82
C ALA A 28 -9.14 11.73 -11.22
N SER A 29 -9.76 11.40 -12.35
CA SER A 29 -11.01 12.03 -12.81
C SER A 29 -12.28 11.33 -12.33
N LEU A 30 -12.16 10.16 -11.69
CA LEU A 30 -13.30 9.40 -11.21
C LEU A 30 -13.77 9.92 -9.86
N GLU A 31 -15.08 9.95 -9.67
CA GLU A 31 -15.69 10.28 -8.39
C GLU A 31 -15.44 9.17 -7.35
N PRO A 32 -15.31 9.53 -6.05
CA PRO A 32 -15.21 8.53 -5.00
C PRO A 32 -16.40 7.58 -4.98
N THR A 33 -16.11 6.30 -4.81
CA THR A 33 -17.10 5.21 -4.82
C THR A 33 -17.57 4.84 -3.41
N PRO A 34 -18.68 4.10 -3.25
CA PRO A 34 -19.16 3.68 -1.94
C PRO A 34 -18.13 2.93 -1.11
N LEU A 35 -17.36 1.99 -1.69
CA LEU A 35 -16.36 1.24 -0.91
C LEU A 35 -15.14 2.10 -0.56
N GLU A 36 -14.68 2.97 -1.46
CA GLU A 36 -13.64 3.95 -1.13
C GLU A 36 -14.04 4.76 0.11
N ARG A 37 -15.28 5.29 0.14
CA ARG A 37 -15.75 6.08 1.27
C ARG A 37 -15.92 5.27 2.56
N ALA A 38 -16.41 4.04 2.45
CA ALA A 38 -16.65 3.19 3.61
C ALA A 38 -15.34 2.74 4.28
N GLU A 39 -14.32 2.41 3.49
CA GLU A 39 -13.05 1.87 3.99
C GLU A 39 -11.92 2.92 4.05
N SER A 40 -12.15 4.11 3.49
CA SER A 40 -11.12 5.15 3.29
C SER A 40 -9.92 4.65 2.46
N LEU A 41 -10.20 3.87 1.40
CA LEU A 41 -9.20 3.22 0.55
C LEU A 41 -9.37 3.58 -0.94
N GLU A 42 -8.53 4.50 -1.45
CA GLU A 42 -8.59 5.00 -2.84
C GLU A 42 -8.50 3.88 -3.89
N GLN A 43 -7.69 2.84 -3.64
CA GLN A 43 -7.53 1.74 -4.59
C GLN A 43 -8.84 0.99 -4.87
N LEU A 44 -9.85 1.10 -3.99
CA LEU A 44 -11.17 0.52 -4.22
C LEU A 44 -11.92 1.25 -5.34
N ARG A 45 -11.74 2.57 -5.51
CA ARG A 45 -12.28 3.32 -6.66
C ARG A 45 -11.79 2.75 -7.97
N ALA A 46 -10.50 2.43 -8.05
CA ALA A 46 -9.93 1.80 -9.24
C ALA A 46 -10.63 0.47 -9.56
N LEU A 47 -10.80 -0.39 -8.55
CA LEU A 47 -11.43 -1.71 -8.71
C LEU A 47 -12.91 -1.62 -9.09
N GLU A 48 -13.68 -0.74 -8.46
CA GLU A 48 -15.11 -0.56 -8.74
C GLU A 48 -15.38 -0.01 -10.15
N HIS A 49 -14.44 0.77 -10.70
CA HIS A 49 -14.47 1.22 -12.10
C HIS A 49 -13.79 0.25 -13.09
N GLY A 50 -13.47 -0.98 -12.66
CA GLY A 50 -12.95 -2.03 -13.53
C GLY A 50 -11.46 -1.87 -13.90
N ILE A 51 -10.73 -0.97 -13.24
CA ILE A 51 -9.29 -0.84 -13.41
C ILE A 51 -8.61 -1.97 -12.64
N ARG A 52 -7.93 -2.86 -13.36
CA ARG A 52 -7.20 -3.99 -12.76
C ARG A 52 -5.94 -3.51 -12.04
N VAL A 53 -5.81 -3.89 -10.77
CA VAL A 53 -4.62 -3.66 -9.94
C VAL A 53 -3.85 -4.97 -9.83
N LYS A 54 -2.56 -4.95 -10.16
CA LYS A 54 -1.66 -6.09 -9.93
C LYS A 54 -0.88 -5.85 -8.64
N ALA A 55 -1.02 -6.75 -7.68
CA ALA A 55 -0.17 -6.80 -6.48
C ALA A 55 0.99 -7.79 -6.69
N VAL A 56 2.12 -7.52 -6.05
CA VAL A 56 3.30 -8.40 -6.00
C VAL A 56 3.80 -8.46 -4.57
N GLU A 57 4.27 -9.64 -4.15
CA GLU A 57 4.87 -9.82 -2.83
C GLU A 57 6.29 -9.25 -2.81
N THR A 58 6.71 -8.75 -1.66
CA THR A 58 8.08 -8.26 -1.41
C THR A 58 8.53 -8.65 -0.02
N ALA A 59 9.84 -8.90 0.13
CA ALA A 59 10.47 -9.08 1.44
C ALA A 59 10.87 -7.75 2.09
N TYR A 60 10.75 -6.63 1.37
CA TYR A 60 11.07 -5.30 1.88
C TYR A 60 9.97 -4.79 2.79
N ASP A 61 10.31 -4.50 4.04
CA ASP A 61 9.44 -3.79 4.98
C ASP A 61 9.84 -2.31 4.99
N SER A 62 8.88 -1.43 4.70
CA SER A 62 9.12 0.01 4.66
C SER A 62 8.94 0.63 6.04
N ILE A 63 9.86 1.50 6.46
CA ILE A 63 9.70 2.31 7.66
C ILE A 63 9.08 3.65 7.28
N GLY A 64 7.83 3.88 7.70
CA GLY A 64 7.20 5.22 7.67
C GLY A 64 7.80 6.11 8.76
N VAL A 65 7.91 7.41 8.50
CA VAL A 65 8.41 8.39 9.48
C VAL A 65 7.32 9.42 9.72
N ASP A 66 6.48 9.15 10.71
CA ASP A 66 5.30 9.98 11.02
C ASP A 66 5.42 10.68 12.39
N THR A 67 6.32 10.20 13.25
CA THR A 67 6.57 10.74 14.59
C THR A 67 8.05 11.10 14.79
N PRO A 68 8.37 11.95 15.79
CA PRO A 68 9.77 12.21 16.17
C PRO A 68 10.57 10.95 16.52
N ALA A 69 9.91 9.94 17.12
CA ALA A 69 10.54 8.68 17.48
C ALA A 69 10.95 7.87 16.22
N ASP A 70 10.09 7.85 15.19
CA ASP A 70 10.40 7.17 13.92
C ASP A 70 11.62 7.81 13.24
N LEU A 71 11.73 9.14 13.33
CA LEU A 71 12.87 9.88 12.78
C LEU A 71 14.17 9.52 13.50
N GLU A 72 14.15 9.41 14.81
CA GLU A 72 15.31 8.98 15.60
C GLU A 72 15.74 7.56 15.24
N GLU A 73 14.78 6.66 15.02
CA GLU A 73 15.06 5.29 14.60
C GLU A 73 15.71 5.23 13.22
N VAL A 74 15.13 5.91 12.22
CA VAL A 74 15.72 5.96 10.88
C VAL A 74 17.12 6.59 10.88
N ARG A 75 17.37 7.61 11.72
CA ARG A 75 18.72 8.18 11.88
C ARG A 75 19.72 7.15 12.40
N ARG A 76 19.34 6.34 13.39
CA ARG A 76 20.21 5.25 13.91
C ARG A 76 20.53 4.23 12.81
N LEU A 77 19.53 3.80 12.05
CA LEU A 77 19.71 2.83 10.96
C LEU A 77 20.63 3.35 9.86
N LEU A 78 20.47 4.61 9.45
CA LEU A 78 21.31 5.23 8.42
C LEU A 78 22.76 5.42 8.88
N ALA A 79 22.97 5.82 10.13
CA ALA A 79 24.31 5.94 10.72
C ALA A 79 25.02 4.59 10.79
N ALA A 80 24.30 3.52 11.19
CA ALA A 80 24.84 2.16 11.21
C ALA A 80 25.19 1.64 9.81
N THR A 81 24.41 2.01 8.79
CA THR A 81 24.66 1.61 7.39
C THR A 81 25.85 2.33 6.77
N SER A 82 26.11 3.59 7.16
CA SER A 82 27.21 4.41 6.61
C SER A 82 28.59 4.07 7.20
N ALA A 83 28.64 3.26 8.26
CA ALA A 83 29.86 2.84 8.94
C ALA A 83 30.41 1.50 8.42
N ASN A 84 29.86 0.97 7.32
CA ASN A 84 30.21 -0.32 6.73
C ASN A 84 30.64 -0.17 5.27
#